data_AF-A0A116KND5-F1
#
_entry.id   AF-A0A116KND5-F1
#
_cell.length_a   1.000
_cell.length_b   1.000
_cell.length_c   1.000
_cell.angle_alpha   90.00
_cell.angle_beta   90.00
_cell.angle_gamma   90.00
#
_symmetry.space_group_name_H-M   'P 1'
#
loop_
_entity.id
_entity.type
_entity.pdbx_description
1 polymer ?
#
loop_
_entity_poly.entity_id
_entity_poly.type
_entity_poly.pdbx_seq_one_letter_code
_entity_poly.pdbx_strand_id
1 'polypeptide(L)' 'MARLLTDEQHDYFVKIQKGRSAKEVAKAMNDQFGVCLNANQIKNYRRNHGLKSGLTGHFEKRTAST' A
#
# COMPACT_ATOMS: atom_id res chain seq x y z
N MET A 1 14.16 -13.28 6.87
CA MET A 1 13.09 -12.82 5.96
C MET A 1 13.74 -12.09 4.80
N ALA A 2 13.56 -12.55 3.56
CA ALA A 2 14.10 -11.84 2.40
C ALA A 2 13.49 -10.42 2.34
N ARG A 3 14.34 -9.39 2.49
CA ARG A 3 13.91 -7.99 2.33
C ARG A 3 13.59 -7.78 0.85
N LEU A 4 12.31 -7.83 0.51
CA LEU A 4 11.82 -7.56 -0.84
C LEU A 4 12.03 -6.08 -1.24
N LEU A 5 12.09 -5.20 -0.24
CA LEU A 5 12.29 -3.76 -0.38
C LEU A 5 13.40 -3.30 0.57
N THR A 6 14.19 -2.31 0.14
CA THR A 6 15.13 -1.58 1.00
C THR A 6 14.38 -0.67 1.97
N ASP A 7 15.06 -0.17 3.00
CA ASP A 7 14.46 0.74 3.98
C ASP A 7 13.91 2.03 3.33
N GLU A 8 14.60 2.57 2.33
CA GLU A 8 14.14 3.73 1.55
C GLU A 8 12.89 3.43 0.71
N GLN A 9 12.86 2.26 0.07
CA GLN A 9 11.70 1.79 -0.69
C GLN A 9 10.50 1.52 0.22
N HIS A 10 10.74 1.04 1.45
CA HIS A 10 9.70 0.85 2.45
C HIS A 10 9.08 2.17 2.90
N ASP A 11 9.89 3.18 3.21
CA ASP A 11 9.37 4.50 3.62
C ASP A 11 8.52 5.12 2.51
N TYR A 12 9.00 5.08 1.27
CA TYR A 12 8.24 5.54 0.12
C TYR A 12 6.94 4.74 -0.05
N PHE A 13 7.00 3.41 0.07
CA PHE A 13 5.85 2.53 -0.01
C PHE A 13 4.77 2.91 1.03
N VAL A 14 5.15 3.12 2.29
CA VAL A 14 4.22 3.47 3.38
C VAL A 14 3.55 4.82 3.12
N LYS A 15 4.26 5.77 2.52
CA LYS A 15 3.70 7.07 2.10
C LYS A 15 2.68 6.92 0.98
N ILE A 16 2.99 6.17 -0.09
CA ILE A 16 2.12 6.06 -1.26
C ILE A 16 0.98 5.06 -1.11
N GLN A 17 1.09 4.08 -0.19
CA GLN A 17 0.11 2.99 -0.09
C GLN A 17 -1.23 3.41 0.53
N LYS A 18 -1.27 4.55 1.24
CA LYS A 18 -2.49 5.10 1.81
C LYS A 18 -3.44 5.54 0.68
N GLY A 19 -4.65 5.01 0.68
CA GLY A 19 -5.69 5.35 -0.31
C GLY A 19 -5.44 4.82 -1.73
N ARG A 20 -4.36 4.05 -1.97
CA ARG A 20 -4.04 3.49 -3.29
C ARG A 20 -4.18 1.97 -3.35
N SER A 21 -4.63 1.48 -4.50
CA SER A 21 -4.72 0.05 -4.74
C SER A 21 -3.33 -0.58 -4.91
N ALA A 22 -3.22 -1.89 -4.66
CA ALA A 22 -1.94 -2.61 -4.78
C ALA A 22 -1.31 -2.48 -6.18
N LYS A 23 -2.14 -2.38 -7.23
CA LYS A 23 -1.70 -2.19 -8.62
C LYS A 23 -1.09 -0.79 -8.83
N GLU A 24 -1.69 0.24 -8.25
CA GLU A 24 -1.17 1.61 -8.36
C GLU A 24 0.12 1.80 -7.60
N VAL A 25 0.21 1.19 -6.41
CA VAL A 25 1.44 1.21 -5.62
C VAL A 25 2.57 0.47 -6.33
N ALA A 26 2.29 -0.70 -6.90
CA ALA A 26 3.25 -1.42 -7.73
C ALA A 26 3.73 -0.53 -8.90
N LYS A 27 2.81 0.09 -9.65
CA LYS A 27 3.18 0.98 -10.75
C LYS A 27 4.04 2.16 -10.29
N ALA A 28 3.67 2.83 -9.20
CA ALA A 28 4.42 3.96 -8.68
C ALA A 28 5.82 3.57 -8.19
N MET A 29 5.97 2.40 -7.57
CA MET A 29 7.29 1.90 -7.20
C MET A 29 8.13 1.53 -8.41
N ASN A 30 7.54 0.87 -9.41
CA ASN A 30 8.24 0.51 -10.64
C ASN A 30 8.70 1.75 -11.41
N ASP A 31 7.89 2.81 -11.41
CA ASP A 31 8.20 4.10 -12.04
C ASP A 31 9.31 4.86 -11.29
N GLN A 32 9.21 4.95 -9.96
CA GLN A 32 10.16 5.69 -9.13
C GLN A 32 11.53 5.01 -8.98
N PHE A 33 11.54 3.67 -8.83
CA PHE A 33 12.75 2.90 -8.51
C PHE A 33 13.18 1.96 -9.64
N GLY A 34 12.44 1.89 -10.76
CA GLY A 34 12.74 0.95 -11.84
C GLY A 34 12.57 -0.52 -11.45
N VAL A 35 11.82 -0.82 -10.38
CA VAL A 35 11.60 -2.19 -9.90
C VAL A 35 10.52 -2.91 -10.71
N CYS A 36 10.44 -4.24 -10.58
CA CYS A 36 9.41 -5.09 -11.21
C CYS A 36 8.48 -5.69 -10.16
N LEU A 37 7.80 -4.85 -9.38
CA LEU A 37 6.84 -5.29 -8.39
C LEU A 37 5.48 -5.60 -9.02
N ASN A 38 4.86 -6.66 -8.51
CA ASN A 38 3.51 -7.07 -8.88
C ASN A 38 2.51 -6.82 -7.74
N ALA A 39 1.23 -6.66 -8.08
CA ALA A 39 0.17 -6.41 -7.11
C ALA A 39 0.08 -7.49 -6.01
N ASN A 40 0.39 -8.74 -6.33
CA ASN A 40 0.44 -9.83 -5.34
C ASN A 40 1.60 -9.67 -4.35
N GLN A 41 2.77 -9.21 -4.79
CA GLN A 41 3.89 -8.93 -3.90
C GLN A 41 3.54 -7.78 -2.95
N ILE A 42 2.90 -6.73 -3.45
CA ILE A 42 2.41 -5.62 -2.64
C ILE A 42 1.40 -6.10 -1.58
N LYS A 43 0.43 -6.94 -1.96
CA LYS A 43 -0.54 -7.53 -1.01
C LYS A 43 0.15 -8.36 0.07
N ASN A 44 1.08 -9.22 -0.32
CA ASN A 44 1.79 -10.08 0.62
C ASN A 44 2.71 -9.25 1.55
N TYR A 45 3.34 -8.21 1.02
CA TYR A 45 4.18 -7.28 1.76
C TYR A 45 3.39 -6.51 2.81
N ARG A 46 2.21 -5.97 2.44
CA ARG A 46 1.29 -5.33 3.40
C ARG A 46 0.91 -6.26 4.54
N ARG A 47 0.59 -7.52 4.22
CA ARG A 47 0.24 -8.54 5.21
C ARG A 47 1.42 -8.86 6.14
N ASN A 48 2.61 -9.03 5.57
CA ASN A 48 3.82 -9.37 6.33
C ASN A 48 4.28 -8.24 7.26
N HIS A 49 4.08 -6.98 6.87
CA HIS A 49 4.43 -5.80 7.68
C HIS A 49 3.28 -5.25 8.53
N GLY A 50 2.11 -5.90 8.54
CA GLY A 50 0.95 -5.42 9.29
C GLY A 50 0.43 -4.05 8.84
N LEU A 51 0.75 -3.63 7.61
CA LEU A 51 0.36 -2.33 7.07
C LEU A 51 -1.12 -2.35 6.71
N LYS A 52 -1.94 -1.75 7.58
CA LYS A 52 -3.36 -1.49 7.29
C LYS A 52 -3.44 -0.40 6.22
N SER A 53 -4.09 -0.65 5.09
CA SER A 53 -4.14 0.29 3.95
C SER A 53 -4.92 1.58 4.22
N GLY A 54 -5.49 1.76 5.42
CA GLY A 54 -6.35 2.89 5.75
C GLY A 54 -7.70 2.90 5.03
N LEU A 55 -7.94 1.98 4.07
CA LEU A 55 -9.28 1.59 3.63
C LEU A 55 -9.92 0.73 4.72
N THR A 56 -10.00 1.26 5.94
CA THR A 56 -11.06 0.84 6.84
C THR A 56 -12.32 1.34 6.17
N GLY A 57 -13.07 0.45 5.52
CA GLY A 57 -14.42 0.71 5.01
C GLY A 57 -15.41 1.01 6.14
N HIS A 58 -14.98 1.72 7.17
CA HIS A 58 -15.84 2.44 8.09
C HIS A 58 -16.30 3.69 7.33
N PHE A 59 -17.21 3.46 6.39
CA PHE A 59 -18.13 4.51 5.97
C PHE A 59 -18.87 4.86 7.27
N GLU A 60 -18.47 5.94 7.93
CA GLU A 60 -19.27 6.52 8.99
C GLU A 60 -20.59 6.90 8.30
N LYS A 61 -21.60 6.02 8.42
CA LYS A 61 -22.94 6.31 7.92
C LYS A 61 -23.32 7.59 8.62
N ARG A 62 -23.27 8.71 7.90
CA ARG A 62 -23.92 9.97 8.27
C ARG A 62 -25.36 9.60 8.56
N THR A 63 -25.69 9.43 9.83
CA THR A 63 -27.06 9.29 10.27
C THR A 63 -27.77 10.56 9.85
N ALA A 64 -28.82 10.41 9.05
CA ALA A 64 -29.71 11.49 8.70
C ALA A 64 -30.20 12.17 9.99
N SER A 65 -29.94 13.46 10.12
CA SER A 65 -30.59 14.32 11.09
C SER A 65 -30.58 15.72 10.51
N THR A 66 -31.66 16.04 9.78
CA THR A 66 -32.60 17.13 10.04
C THR A 66 -33.36 17.43 8.76
#